data_AF-U4UU17-F1
#
_entry.id   AF-U4UU17-F1
#
_cell.length_a   1.000
_cell.length_b   1.000
_cell.length_c   1.000
_cell.angle_alpha   90.00
_cell.angle_beta   90.00
_cell.angle_gamma   90.00
#
_symmetry.space_group_name_H-M   'P 1'
#
loop_
_entity.id
_entity.type
_entity.pdbx_description
1 polymer ?
#
loop_
_entity_poly.entity_id
_entity_poly.type
_entity_poly.pdbx_seq_one_letter_code
_entity_poly.pdbx_strand_id
1 'polypeptide(L)'
;MKFSAQEDLKLPQAEVIARLSNFETFESIAIKRNVYVSQISQSNPNEDTLGWNCRFKVRGRQRDVEIRLIEFDELNSIKFMR
;
A
#
# COMPACT_ATOMS: atom_id res chain seq x y z
N MET A 1 4.49 -18.95 1.15
CA MET A 1 5.81 -18.41 1.57
C MET A 1 5.53 -17.13 2.34
N LYS A 2 6.04 -16.99 3.56
CA LYS A 2 5.86 -15.79 4.39
C LYS A 2 7.15 -14.98 4.30
N PHE A 3 7.06 -13.74 3.82
CA PHE A 3 8.18 -12.80 3.81
C PHE A 3 8.02 -11.84 4.99
N SER A 4 9.10 -11.60 5.72
CA SER A 4 9.17 -10.59 6.79
C SER A 4 10.52 -9.90 6.71
N ALA A 5 10.52 -8.58 6.86
CA ALA A 5 11.71 -7.76 6.99
C ALA A 5 11.56 -6.91 8.26
N GLN A 6 12.67 -6.67 8.94
CA GLN A 6 12.74 -5.79 10.12
C GLN A 6 13.97 -4.91 9.97
N GLU A 7 13.81 -3.63 10.25
CA GLU A 7 14.87 -2.64 10.18
C GLU A 7 14.73 -1.68 11.36
N ASP A 8 15.85 -1.42 12.04
CA ASP A 8 15.89 -0.47 13.15
C ASP A 8 16.13 0.95 12.63
N LEU A 9 15.18 1.85 12.87
CA LEU A 9 15.23 3.23 12.42
C LEU A 9 15.51 4.17 13.59
N LYS A 10 16.41 5.14 13.40
CA LYS A 10 16.69 6.22 14.37
C LYS A 10 15.70 7.38 14.20
N LEU A 11 14.41 7.08 14.15
CA LEU A 11 13.32 8.05 13.97
C LEU A 11 12.18 7.75 14.96
N PRO A 12 11.40 8.77 15.38
CA PRO A 12 10.17 8.54 16.13
C PRO A 12 9.16 7.69 15.35
N GLN A 13 8.46 6.79 16.05
CA GLN A 13 7.51 5.87 15.43
C GLN A 13 6.40 6.58 14.64
N ALA A 14 5.82 7.64 15.22
CA ALA A 14 4.78 8.45 14.55
C ALA A 14 5.29 9.07 13.23
N GLU A 15 6.56 9.49 13.19
CA GLU A 15 7.17 10.03 11.96
C GLU A 15 7.32 8.94 10.89
N VAL A 16 7.68 7.71 11.29
CA VAL A 16 7.77 6.57 10.37
C VAL A 16 6.40 6.24 9.79
N ILE A 17 5.36 6.15 10.63
CA ILE A 17 3.99 5.88 10.17
C ILE A 17 3.50 6.97 9.23
N ALA A 18 3.71 8.25 9.57
CA ALA A 18 3.31 9.38 8.72
C ALA A 18 3.99 9.36 7.34
N ARG A 19 5.26 8.94 7.27
CA ARG A 19 5.98 8.76 5.99
C ARG A 19 5.45 7.56 5.20
N LEU A 20 5.12 6.45 5.87
CA LEU A 20 4.57 5.25 5.24
C LEU A 20 3.12 5.43 4.78
N SER A 21 2.35 6.31 5.43
CA SER A 21 0.98 6.63 5.07
C SER A 21 0.85 7.70 3.97
N ASN A 22 1.96 8.22 3.45
CA ASN A 22 1.95 9.08 2.26
C ASN A 22 1.76 8.22 0.99
N PHE A 23 0.54 7.72 0.81
CA PHE A 23 0.22 6.77 -0.24
C PHE A 23 0.45 7.32 -1.66
N GLU A 24 0.16 8.61 -1.89
CA GLU A 24 0.37 9.28 -3.17
C GLU A 24 1.84 9.20 -3.65
N THR A 25 2.79 9.29 -2.71
CA THR A 25 4.21 9.14 -3.02
C THR A 25 4.51 7.72 -3.51
N PHE A 26 3.93 6.70 -2.88
CA PHE A 26 4.10 5.30 -3.28
C PHE A 26 3.42 4.99 -4.62
N GLU A 27 2.23 5.52 -4.87
CA GLU A 27 1.55 5.42 -6.17
C GLU A 27 2.42 6.01 -7.28
N SER A 28 2.94 7.22 -7.07
CA SER A 28 3.85 7.89 -8.00
C SER A 28 5.11 7.08 -8.29
N ILE A 29 5.72 6.49 -7.26
CA ILE A 29 6.90 5.62 -7.42
C ILE A 29 6.55 4.35 -8.20
N ALA A 30 5.39 3.74 -7.93
CA ALA A 30 4.93 2.55 -8.64
C ALA A 30 4.68 2.83 -10.13
N ILE A 31 4.00 3.93 -10.44
CA ILE A 31 3.75 4.37 -11.83
C ILE A 31 5.07 4.61 -12.58
N LYS A 32 6.04 5.29 -11.95
CA LYS A 32 7.39 5.48 -12.52
C LYS A 32 8.12 4.15 -12.81
N ARG A 33 7.73 3.06 -12.15
CA ARG A 33 8.27 1.70 -12.35
C ARG A 33 7.43 0.87 -13.33
N ASN A 34 6.57 1.49 -14.14
CA ASN A 34 5.66 0.84 -15.08
C ASN A 34 4.60 -0.07 -14.42
N VAL A 35 4.19 0.25 -13.20
CA VAL A 35 3.02 -0.35 -12.57
C VAL A 35 1.80 0.49 -12.95
N TYR A 36 0.76 -0.15 -13.49
CA TYR A 36 -0.54 0.50 -13.61
C TYR A 36 -1.19 0.49 -12.23
N VAL A 37 -1.59 1.67 -11.75
CA VAL A 37 -2.23 1.85 -10.44
C VAL A 37 -3.55 2.60 -10.66
N SER A 38 -4.63 2.12 -10.06
CA SER A 38 -5.87 2.87 -9.95
C SER A 38 -6.45 2.75 -8.56
N GLN A 39 -6.91 3.86 -8.00
CA GLN A 39 -7.58 3.88 -6.70
C GLN A 39 -8.97 3.23 -6.83
N ILE A 40 -9.35 2.44 -5.83
CA ILE A 40 -10.67 1.83 -5.80
C ILE A 40 -11.65 2.86 -5.26
N SER A 41 -12.60 3.26 -6.11
CA SER A 41 -13.66 4.18 -5.72
C SER A 41 -14.58 3.50 -4.71
N GLN A 42 -14.95 4.22 -3.65
CA GLN A 42 -15.97 3.78 -2.70
C GLN A 42 -17.31 3.62 -3.42
N SER A 43 -17.74 2.39 -3.68
CA SER A 43 -19.10 2.12 -4.15
C SER A 43 -20.09 1.93 -3.00
N ASN A 44 -19.59 1.70 -1.78
CA ASN A 44 -20.42 1.44 -0.61
C ASN A 44 -19.95 2.31 0.56
N PRO A 45 -20.83 3.13 1.17
CA PRO A 45 -20.47 4.01 2.29
C PRO A 45 -20.13 3.25 3.59
N ASN A 46 -20.35 1.92 3.62
CA ASN A 46 -19.94 1.06 4.74
C ASN A 46 -18.57 0.38 4.51
N GLU A 47 -17.96 0.59 3.33
CA GLU A 47 -16.62 0.10 2.99
C GLU A 47 -15.65 1.29 2.96
N ASP A 48 -15.42 1.90 4.12
CA ASP A 48 -14.44 2.97 4.34
C ASP A 48 -13.00 2.42 4.33
N THR A 49 -12.65 1.75 3.23
CA THR A 49 -11.38 1.02 3.10
C THR A 49 -10.70 1.51 1.82
N LEU A 50 -9.74 2.42 1.99
CA LEU A 50 -8.86 2.89 0.93
C LEU A 50 -8.22 1.68 0.22
N GLY A 51 -8.09 1.72 -1.11
CA GLY A 51 -7.55 0.60 -1.84
C GLY A 51 -7.09 0.92 -3.25
N TRP A 52 -6.35 -0.01 -3.84
CA TRP A 52 -5.69 0.13 -5.13
C TRP A 52 -5.79 -1.15 -5.95
N ASN A 53 -6.06 -0.98 -7.25
CA ASN A 53 -5.83 -2.00 -8.25
C ASN A 53 -4.48 -1.75 -8.90
N CYS A 54 -3.61 -2.76 -8.84
CA CYS A 54 -2.26 -2.72 -9.36
C CYS A 54 -2.07 -3.79 -10.45
N ARG A 55 -1.52 -3.39 -11.59
CA ARG A 55 -1.14 -4.32 -12.68
C ARG A 55 0.32 -4.12 -13.07
N PHE A 56 1.09 -5.21 -13.00
CA PHE A 56 2.54 -5.20 -13.30
C PHE A 56 3.03 -6.56 -13.81
N LYS A 57 4.24 -6.61 -14.37
CA LYS A 57 4.87 -7.85 -14.83
C LYS A 57 5.94 -8.31 -13.84
N VAL A 58 5.91 -9.60 -13.48
CA VAL A 58 6.95 -10.26 -12.67
C VAL A 58 7.46 -11.47 -13.43
N ARG A 59 8.76 -11.49 -13.76
CA ARG A 59 9.40 -12.57 -14.54
C ARG A 59 8.62 -12.90 -15.83
N GLY A 60 8.21 -11.86 -16.56
CA GLY A 60 7.44 -11.96 -17.81
C GLY A 60 5.93 -12.25 -17.65
N ARG A 61 5.45 -12.59 -16.46
CA ARG A 61 4.02 -12.87 -16.23
C ARG A 61 3.29 -11.64 -15.71
N GLN A 62 2.13 -11.34 -16.29
CA GLN A 62 1.26 -10.30 -15.78
C GLN A 62 0.67 -10.70 -14.42
N ARG A 63 0.57 -9.72 -13.54
CA ARG A 63 -0.01 -9.82 -12.20
C ARG A 63 -1.00 -8.68 -12.05
N ASP A 64 -2.21 -9.06 -11.70
CA ASP A 64 -3.29 -8.18 -11.28
C ASP A 64 -3.45 -8.40 -9.77
N VAL A 65 -3.45 -7.30 -9.02
CA VAL A 65 -3.41 -7.31 -7.57
C VAL A 65 -4.36 -6.22 -7.06
N GLU A 66 -5.34 -6.61 -6.26
CA GLU A 66 -6.11 -5.68 -5.44
C GLU A 66 -5.41 -5.53 -4.09
N ILE A 67 -5.33 -4.32 -3.56
CA ILE A 67 -4.75 -4.01 -2.24
C ILE A 67 -5.77 -3.18 -1.48
N ARG A 68 -6.11 -3.60 -0.26
CA ARG A 68 -7.04 -2.90 0.62
C ARG A 68 -6.36 -2.52 1.92
N LEU A 69 -6.48 -1.27 2.34
CA LEU A 69 -6.05 -0.79 3.66
C LEU A 69 -7.13 -1.13 4.69
N ILE A 70 -6.96 -2.23 5.42
CA ILE A 70 -7.97 -2.77 6.34
C ILE A 70 -7.88 -2.22 7.76
N GLU A 71 -6.71 -1.68 8.15
CA GLU A 71 -6.51 -1.06 9.47
C GLU A 71 -5.43 0.02 9.36
N PHE A 72 -5.70 1.18 9.95
CA PHE A 72 -4.77 2.29 10.02
C PHE A 72 -4.77 2.86 11.44
N ASP A 73 -3.65 2.67 12.14
CA ASP A 73 -3.35 3.27 13.43
C ASP A 73 -2.11 4.15 13.25
N GLU A 74 -2.33 5.47 13.33
CA GLU A 74 -1.31 6.51 13.12
C GLU A 74 -0.10 6.39 14.05
N LEU A 75 -0.24 5.68 15.16
CA LEU A 75 0.83 5.47 16.11
C LEU A 75 1.45 4.08 15.97
N ASN A 76 0.68 3.04 15.64
CA ASN A 76 1.15 1.67 15.79
C ASN A 76 1.33 0.88 14.49
N SER A 77 0.36 0.93 13.57
CA SER A 77 0.37 -0.03 12.45
C SER A 77 -0.48 0.38 11.26
N ILE A 78 -0.06 -0.10 10.08
CA ILE A 78 -0.82 0.00 8.83
C ILE A 78 -0.96 -1.44 8.32
N LYS A 79 -2.19 -1.93 8.14
CA LYS A 79 -2.44 -3.30 7.67
C LYS A 79 -3.15 -3.30 6.33
N PHE A 80 -2.63 -4.13 5.43
CA PHE A 80 -3.18 -4.30 4.09
C PHE A 80 -3.60 -5.76 3.85
N MET A 81 -4.62 -5.93 3.01
CA MET A 81 -5.07 -7.22 2.49
C MET A 81 -4.93 -7.25 0.96
N ARG A 82 -4.63 -8.43 0.41
CA ARG A 82 -4.40 -8.67 -1.02
C ARG A 82 -5.17 -9.89 -1.50
#